data_AF-A0A349DUZ9-F1
#
_entry.id   AF-A0A349DUZ9-F1
#
_cell.length_a   1.000
_cell.length_b   1.000
_cell.length_c   1.000
_cell.angle_alpha   90.00
_cell.angle_beta   90.00
_cell.angle_gamma   90.00
#
_symmetry.space_group_name_H-M   'P 1'
#
loop_
_entity.id
_entity.type
_entity.pdbx_description
1 polymer ?
#
loop_
_entity_poly.entity_id
_entity_poly.type
_entity_poly.pdbx_seq_one_letter_code
_entity_poly.pdbx_strand_id
1 'polypeptide(L)'
;MMDTESFLNLKMAYIIIFYLATNVIPVNVDKFSLDMTNLKEKSENLTLNFTKQKDNWWRAKALQHPDEPLNFKFDENLECQVYERDRVAQKDMIPLGKVMEITKNHKKWKKVSQVTFESKKKYQGKSKTLVFEIQKTGKQKRKIRFNAAKSSIDRKLPDMQVNWQ
;
A
#
# COMPACT_ATOMS: atom_id res chain seq x y z
N MET A 1 -3.78 -22.92 16.51
CA MET A 1 -3.89 -21.45 16.65
C MET A 1 -3.22 -20.85 15.44
N MET A 2 -3.94 -20.09 14.60
CA MET A 2 -3.29 -19.29 13.54
C MET A 2 -2.94 -17.95 14.15
N ASP A 3 -1.63 -17.70 14.27
CA ASP A 3 -1.07 -16.53 14.90
C ASP A 3 -1.49 -15.23 14.21
N THR A 4 -1.48 -14.16 15.00
CA THR A 4 -1.57 -12.76 14.57
C THR A 4 -0.59 -12.43 13.41
N GLU A 5 0.45 -13.25 13.22
CA GLU A 5 1.37 -13.25 12.06
C GLU A 5 0.68 -13.45 10.70
N SER A 6 -0.50 -14.08 10.67
CA SER A 6 -1.28 -14.35 9.46
C SER A 6 -1.89 -13.09 8.80
N PHE A 7 -2.32 -12.12 9.61
CA PHE A 7 -3.15 -11.01 9.11
C PHE A 7 -2.34 -9.93 8.36
N LEU A 8 -1.20 -9.51 8.93
CA LEU A 8 -0.31 -8.52 8.33
C LEU A 8 1.06 -9.13 8.09
N ASN A 9 1.10 -10.12 7.20
CA ASN A 9 2.37 -10.59 6.66
C ASN A 9 3.02 -9.50 5.80
N LEU A 10 4.31 -9.69 5.49
CA LEU A 10 5.11 -8.71 4.76
C LEU A 10 4.50 -8.35 3.40
N LYS A 11 3.99 -9.34 2.66
CA LYS A 11 3.36 -9.15 1.36
C LYS A 11 2.12 -8.27 1.45
N MET A 12 1.23 -8.56 2.41
CA MET A 12 0.03 -7.76 2.67
C MET A 12 0.38 -6.32 3.05
N ALA A 13 1.41 -6.11 3.87
CA ALA A 13 1.87 -4.77 4.22
C ALA A 13 2.29 -3.95 2.99
N TYR A 14 3.08 -4.54 2.08
CA TYR A 14 3.43 -3.88 0.81
C TYR A 14 2.22 -3.59 -0.07
N ILE A 15 1.23 -4.49 -0.15
CA ILE A 15 0.00 -4.26 -0.92
C ILE A 15 -0.81 -3.09 -0.35
N ILE A 16 -0.95 -3.00 0.98
CA ILE A 16 -1.63 -1.88 1.64
C ILE A 16 -0.91 -0.56 1.31
N ILE A 17 0.42 -0.58 1.39
CA ILE A 17 1.26 0.57 1.04
C ILE A 17 1.06 0.99 -0.42
N PHE A 18 1.06 0.04 -1.37
CA PHE A 18 0.85 0.34 -2.78
C PHE A 18 -0.55 0.86 -3.07
N TYR A 19 -1.57 0.26 -2.43
CA TYR A 19 -2.93 0.74 -2.53
C TYR A 19 -3.03 2.20 -2.07
N LEU A 20 -2.47 2.52 -0.90
CA LEU A 20 -2.49 3.88 -0.37
C LEU A 20 -1.72 4.86 -1.29
N ALA A 21 -0.52 4.50 -1.71
CA ALA A 21 0.34 5.37 -2.53
C ALA A 21 -0.27 5.64 -3.92
N THR A 22 -0.80 4.62 -4.59
CA THR A 22 -1.44 4.78 -5.92
C THR A 22 -2.76 5.53 -5.87
N ASN A 23 -3.48 5.48 -4.76
CA ASN A 23 -4.76 6.16 -4.63
C ASN A 23 -4.65 7.62 -4.14
N VAL A 24 -3.57 7.97 -3.43
CA VAL A 24 -3.41 9.34 -2.91
C VAL A 24 -3.02 10.35 -4.01
N ILE A 25 -2.43 9.85 -5.10
CA ILE A 25 -2.05 10.67 -6.25
C ILE A 25 -3.27 11.04 -7.11
N PRO A 26 -3.25 12.20 -7.81
CA PRO A 26 -4.24 12.53 -8.82
C PRO A 26 -4.27 11.52 -9.99
N VAL A 27 -5.44 11.34 -10.61
CA VAL A 27 -5.68 10.34 -11.68
C VAL A 27 -4.80 10.58 -12.93
N ASN A 28 -4.42 11.82 -13.18
CA ASN A 28 -3.60 12.23 -14.33
C ASN A 28 -2.08 12.10 -14.09
N VAL A 29 -1.66 11.59 -12.93
CA VAL A 29 -0.25 11.35 -12.62
C VAL A 29 0.12 9.94 -13.07
N ASP A 30 1.06 9.86 -14.00
CA ASP A 30 1.56 8.57 -14.50
C ASP A 30 2.90 8.17 -13.86
N LYS A 31 3.54 9.06 -13.11
CA LYS A 31 4.82 8.80 -12.44
C LYS A 31 4.84 9.42 -11.04
N PHE A 32 5.27 8.66 -10.05
CA PHE A 32 5.45 9.15 -8.69
C PHE A 32 6.52 8.32 -7.95
N SER A 33 7.01 8.81 -6.82
CA SER A 33 7.88 8.08 -5.92
C SER A 33 7.25 7.88 -4.54
N LEU A 34 7.68 6.82 -3.86
CA LEU A 34 7.37 6.51 -2.48
C LEU A 34 8.66 6.32 -1.71
N ASP A 35 8.88 7.12 -0.69
CA ASP A 35 10.00 6.99 0.24
C ASP A 35 9.49 6.46 1.58
N MET A 36 10.11 5.41 2.09
CA MET A 36 9.79 4.82 3.40
C MET A 36 10.99 4.04 3.96
N THR A 37 10.94 3.67 5.24
CA THR A 37 11.87 2.67 5.79
C THR A 37 11.53 1.28 5.23
N ASN A 38 12.54 0.50 4.86
CA ASN A 38 12.36 -0.85 4.34
C ASN A 38 11.73 -1.76 5.43
N LEU A 39 10.70 -2.52 5.03
CA LEU A 39 9.95 -3.39 5.95
C LEU A 39 10.73 -4.66 6.36
N LYS A 40 11.69 -5.10 5.52
CA LYS A 40 12.57 -6.24 5.80
C LYS A 40 13.77 -5.80 6.63
N GLU A 41 14.47 -4.77 6.16
CA GLU A 41 15.69 -4.24 6.77
C GLU A 41 15.43 -2.83 7.31
N LYS A 42 15.04 -2.71 8.58
CA LYS A 42 14.58 -1.43 9.15
C LYS A 42 15.66 -0.36 9.26
N SER A 43 16.93 -0.72 9.08
CA SER A 43 18.05 0.23 9.04
C SER A 43 18.16 0.95 7.69
N GLU A 44 17.48 0.47 6.65
CA GLU A 44 17.57 1.00 5.30
C GLU A 44 16.34 1.82 4.89
N ASN A 45 16.58 2.89 4.13
CA ASN A 45 15.54 3.58 3.40
C ASN A 45 15.29 2.86 2.07
N LEU A 46 14.02 2.80 1.68
CA LEU A 46 13.55 2.26 0.42
C LEU A 46 12.83 3.36 -0.36
N THR A 47 13.32 3.63 -1.56
CA THR A 47 12.64 4.50 -2.52
C THR A 47 12.12 3.67 -3.66
N LEU A 48 10.80 3.68 -3.85
CA LEU A 48 10.14 3.01 -4.96
C LEU A 48 9.66 4.05 -5.97
N ASN A 49 10.09 3.92 -7.21
CA ASN A 49 9.63 4.72 -8.33
C ASN A 49 8.53 3.97 -9.08
N PHE A 50 7.36 4.59 -9.19
CA PHE A 50 6.18 4.04 -9.84
C PHE A 50 5.98 4.68 -11.20
N THR A 51 5.68 3.88 -12.21
CA THR A 51 5.30 4.36 -13.55
C THR A 51 4.10 3.58 -14.06
N LYS A 52 3.05 4.31 -14.44
CA LYS A 52 1.84 3.74 -15.04
C LYS A 52 2.17 3.17 -16.41
N GLN A 53 1.66 1.98 -16.66
CA GLN A 53 1.81 1.20 -17.89
C GLN A 53 0.44 1.07 -18.57
N LYS A 54 0.41 0.41 -19.73
CA LYS A 54 -0.85 0.06 -20.41
C LYS A 54 -1.79 -0.71 -19.48
N ASP A 55 -3.10 -0.55 -19.70
CA ASP A 55 -4.18 -1.24 -18.96
C ASP A 55 -4.18 -0.96 -17.44
N ASN A 56 -3.76 0.24 -17.04
CA ASN A 56 -3.68 0.71 -15.64
C ASN A 56 -2.76 -0.11 -14.73
N TRP A 57 -1.82 -0.87 -15.30
CA TRP A 57 -0.75 -1.49 -14.53
C TRP A 57 0.22 -0.44 -14.01
N TRP A 58 0.76 -0.66 -12.82
CA TRP A 58 1.87 0.10 -12.26
C TRP A 58 3.13 -0.75 -12.31
N ARG A 59 4.24 -0.15 -12.71
CA ARG A 59 5.58 -0.72 -12.54
C ARG A 59 6.27 0.01 -11.40
N ALA A 60 6.59 -0.70 -10.32
CA ALA A 60 7.39 -0.22 -9.20
C ALA A 60 8.83 -0.69 -9.36
N LYS A 61 9.79 0.23 -9.27
CA LYS A 61 11.22 -0.06 -9.26
C LYS A 61 11.84 0.48 -7.97
N ALA A 62 12.50 -0.39 -7.21
CA ALA A 62 13.32 0.06 -6.10
C ALA A 62 14.58 0.76 -6.61
N LEU A 63 14.95 1.89 -6.03
CA LEU A 63 16.19 2.59 -6.37
C LEU A 63 17.41 1.71 -6.03
N GLN A 64 17.32 0.94 -4.95
CA GLN A 64 18.35 0.03 -4.43
C GLN A 64 18.50 -1.25 -5.27
N HIS A 65 17.41 -1.69 -5.93
CA HIS A 65 17.36 -2.91 -6.76
C HIS A 65 16.61 -2.62 -8.08
N PRO A 66 17.20 -1.82 -8.98
CA PRO A 66 16.51 -1.32 -10.18
C PRO A 66 16.21 -2.42 -11.22
N ASP A 67 16.92 -3.55 -11.15
CA ASP A 67 16.82 -4.70 -12.06
C ASP A 67 15.71 -5.69 -11.67
N GLU A 68 15.01 -5.41 -10.57
CA GLU A 68 13.93 -6.23 -10.03
C GLU A 68 12.61 -5.45 -10.01
N PRO A 69 12.07 -5.03 -11.18
CA PRO A 69 10.80 -4.34 -11.22
C PRO A 69 9.65 -5.27 -10.84
N LEU A 70 8.72 -4.73 -10.06
CA LEU A 70 7.46 -5.36 -9.75
C LEU A 70 6.34 -4.67 -10.54
N ASN A 71 5.50 -5.43 -11.22
CA ASN A 71 4.32 -4.89 -11.87
C ASN A 71 3.08 -5.30 -11.10
N PHE A 72 2.16 -4.37 -10.85
CA PHE A 72 0.92 -4.67 -10.14
C PHE A 72 -0.27 -3.83 -10.63
N LYS A 73 -1.48 -4.31 -10.38
CA LYS A 73 -2.72 -3.52 -10.51
C LYS A 73 -3.74 -3.94 -9.47
N PHE A 74 -4.65 -3.04 -9.13
CA PHE A 74 -5.85 -3.35 -8.36
C PHE A 74 -7.05 -3.30 -9.30
N ASP A 75 -7.93 -4.29 -9.24
CA ASP A 75 -9.22 -4.22 -9.90
C ASP A 75 -10.31 -3.59 -9.00
N GLU A 76 -11.53 -3.54 -9.52
CA GLU A 76 -12.70 -2.99 -8.84
C GLU A 76 -13.07 -3.75 -7.55
N ASN A 77 -12.72 -5.03 -7.47
CA ASN A 77 -12.95 -5.89 -6.31
C ASN A 77 -11.80 -5.85 -5.31
N LEU A 78 -10.83 -4.94 -5.52
CA LEU A 78 -9.59 -4.85 -4.75
C LEU A 78 -8.78 -6.16 -4.80
N GLU A 79 -8.81 -6.90 -5.90
CA GLU A 79 -7.84 -7.97 -6.12
C GLU A 79 -6.55 -7.35 -6.66
N CYS A 80 -5.45 -7.53 -5.93
CA CYS A 80 -4.14 -7.09 -6.36
C CYS A 80 -3.49 -8.19 -7.20
N GLN A 81 -3.29 -7.91 -8.48
CA GLN A 81 -2.57 -8.79 -9.41
C GLN A 81 -1.13 -8.31 -9.47
N VAL A 82 -0.17 -9.22 -9.29
CA VAL A 82 1.26 -8.92 -9.23
C VAL A 82 2.02 -9.88 -10.14
N TYR A 83 3.03 -9.39 -10.86
CA TYR A 83 4.00 -10.24 -11.57
C TYR A 83 5.39 -9.60 -11.60
N GLU A 84 6.42 -10.45 -11.63
CA GLU A 84 7.83 -10.05 -11.68
C GLU A 84 8.32 -10.03 -13.13
N ARG A 85 9.18 -9.05 -13.48
CA ARG A 85 9.90 -8.89 -14.76
C ARG A 85 9.02 -8.85 -16.03
N ASP A 86 8.40 -9.95 -16.43
CA ASP A 86 7.60 -10.11 -17.66
C ASP A 86 6.22 -10.71 -17.36
N ARG A 87 5.17 -10.27 -18.10
CA ARG A 87 3.73 -10.62 -17.93
C ARG A 87 3.41 -12.13 -17.94
N VAL A 88 4.41 -12.98 -18.12
CA VAL A 88 4.32 -14.43 -18.35
C VAL A 88 4.83 -15.23 -17.14
N ALA A 89 5.68 -14.65 -16.28
CA ALA A 89 6.28 -15.33 -15.15
C ALA A 89 5.51 -14.99 -13.85
N GLN A 90 4.67 -15.94 -13.43
CA GLN A 90 4.03 -15.98 -12.11
C GLN A 90 3.14 -14.78 -11.76
N LYS A 91 1.84 -14.93 -12.06
CA LYS A 91 0.80 -14.01 -11.60
C LYS A 91 0.38 -14.39 -10.18
N ASP A 92 0.85 -13.64 -9.21
CA ASP A 92 0.29 -13.69 -7.86
C ASP A 92 -1.00 -12.87 -7.80
N MET A 93 -1.98 -13.39 -7.09
CA MET A 93 -3.24 -12.70 -6.82
C MET A 93 -3.45 -12.60 -5.32
N ILE A 94 -3.62 -11.37 -4.83
CA ILE A 94 -3.80 -11.08 -3.41
C ILE A 94 -5.19 -10.46 -3.25
N PRO A 95 -6.17 -11.20 -2.72
CA PRO A 95 -7.56 -10.78 -2.71
C PRO A 95 -7.86 -9.81 -1.56
N LEU A 96 -7.29 -8.60 -1.61
CA LEU A 96 -7.39 -7.59 -0.54
C LEU A 96 -8.87 -7.33 -0.17
N GLY A 97 -9.76 -7.19 -1.15
CA GLY A 97 -11.19 -6.96 -0.90
C GLY A 97 -11.95 -8.14 -0.27
N LYS A 98 -11.41 -9.37 -0.33
CA LYS A 98 -12.01 -10.53 0.36
C LYS A 98 -11.59 -10.62 1.82
N VAL A 99 -10.41 -10.09 2.16
CA VAL A 99 -9.84 -10.16 3.51
C VAL A 99 -10.05 -8.90 4.32
N MET A 100 -10.24 -7.76 3.66
CA MET A 100 -10.35 -6.45 4.30
C MET A 100 -11.50 -5.61 3.75
N GLU A 101 -12.05 -4.78 4.63
CA GLU A 101 -12.86 -3.63 4.29
C GLU A 101 -12.02 -2.35 4.41
N ILE A 102 -12.14 -1.46 3.43
CA ILE A 102 -11.36 -0.23 3.37
C ILE A 102 -12.31 0.96 3.44
N THR A 103 -12.23 1.70 4.55
CA THR A 103 -13.07 2.87 4.80
C THR A 103 -12.23 4.14 4.74
N LYS A 104 -12.72 5.13 3.99
CA LYS A 104 -12.09 6.45 3.89
C LYS A 104 -12.98 7.47 4.58
N ASN A 105 -12.40 8.42 5.27
CA ASN A 105 -13.17 9.51 5.86
C ASN A 105 -13.75 10.51 4.84
N HIS A 106 -13.41 10.36 3.55
CA HIS A 106 -13.95 11.18 2.48
C HIS A 106 -14.02 10.39 1.15
N LYS A 107 -15.02 10.68 0.30
CA LYS A 107 -15.21 10.00 -0.99
C LYS A 107 -14.04 10.25 -1.97
N LYS A 108 -13.69 11.54 -2.16
CA LYS A 108 -12.60 12.00 -3.05
C LYS A 108 -11.24 11.86 -2.37
N TRP A 109 -10.34 11.06 -2.94
CA TRP A 109 -8.99 10.79 -2.42
C TRP A 109 -8.16 12.05 -2.12
N LYS A 110 -8.25 13.07 -2.97
CA LYS A 110 -7.54 14.35 -2.76
C LYS A 110 -7.88 15.08 -1.45
N LYS A 111 -9.00 14.70 -0.80
CA LYS A 111 -9.49 15.25 0.48
C LYS A 111 -9.45 14.23 1.63
N VAL A 112 -9.03 12.99 1.37
CA VAL A 112 -8.92 11.96 2.41
C VAL A 112 -7.78 12.34 3.35
N SER A 113 -8.07 12.32 4.65
CA SER A 113 -7.06 12.49 5.71
C SER A 113 -6.95 11.27 6.62
N GLN A 114 -7.85 10.30 6.51
CA GLN A 114 -7.77 9.04 7.23
C GLN A 114 -8.29 7.88 6.36
N VAL A 115 -7.57 6.77 6.38
CA VAL A 115 -8.00 5.49 5.79
C VAL A 115 -7.91 4.42 6.87
N THR A 116 -8.98 3.64 7.01
CA THR A 116 -9.07 2.51 7.91
C THR A 116 -9.17 1.23 7.10
N PHE A 117 -8.36 0.24 7.45
CA PHE A 117 -8.45 -1.13 6.94
C PHE A 117 -8.92 -2.01 8.09
N GLU A 118 -10.04 -2.69 7.92
CA GLU A 118 -10.59 -3.61 8.91
C GLU A 118 -10.63 -5.03 8.36
N SER A 119 -10.25 -6.02 9.16
CA SER A 119 -10.32 -7.42 8.77
C SER A 119 -11.77 -7.90 8.68
N LYS A 120 -12.13 -8.53 7.56
CA LYS A 120 -13.47 -9.14 7.40
C LYS A 120 -13.63 -10.41 8.26
N LYS A 121 -12.53 -11.13 8.50
CA LYS A 121 -12.49 -12.24 9.47
C LYS A 121 -12.18 -11.71 10.87
N LYS A 122 -12.85 -12.25 11.88
CA LYS A 122 -12.53 -12.00 13.29
C LYS A 122 -11.37 -12.88 13.72
N TYR A 123 -10.36 -12.28 14.35
CA TYR A 123 -9.22 -12.96 14.95
C TYR A 123 -9.36 -12.86 16.47
N GLN A 124 -9.43 -14.00 17.17
CA GLN A 124 -9.70 -14.04 18.61
C GLN A 124 -10.98 -13.25 18.98
N GLY A 125 -12.03 -13.38 18.16
CA GLY A 125 -13.32 -12.71 18.36
C GLY A 125 -13.36 -11.22 18.03
N LYS A 126 -12.24 -10.59 17.65
CA LYS A 126 -12.15 -9.16 17.32
C LYS A 126 -11.69 -8.93 15.87
N SER A 127 -12.20 -7.89 15.24
CA SER A 127 -11.64 -7.41 13.98
C SER A 127 -10.26 -6.81 14.24
N LYS A 128 -9.33 -6.99 13.28
CA LYS A 128 -8.04 -6.31 13.27
C LYS A 128 -8.14 -5.06 12.42
N THR A 129 -7.73 -3.92 12.97
CA THR A 129 -7.88 -2.61 12.35
C THR A 129 -6.54 -1.92 12.20
N LEU A 130 -6.29 -1.39 11.00
CA LEU A 130 -5.15 -0.53 10.67
C LEU A 130 -5.67 0.86 10.32
N VAL A 131 -5.13 1.89 10.96
CA VAL A 131 -5.51 3.27 10.69
C VAL A 131 -4.32 4.04 10.16
N PHE A 132 -4.50 4.69 9.02
CA PHE A 132 -3.50 5.56 8.40
C PHE A 132 -4.02 6.98 8.31
N GLU A 133 -3.15 7.93 8.65
CA GLU A 133 -3.41 9.36 8.52
C GLU A 133 -2.67 9.90 7.30
N ILE A 134 -3.36 10.71 6.48
CA ILE A 134 -2.83 11.29 5.25
C ILE A 134 -2.76 12.80 5.43
N GLN A 135 -1.55 13.35 5.32
CA GLN A 135 -1.27 14.77 5.45
C GLN A 135 -0.76 15.35 4.13
N LYS A 136 -1.30 16.52 3.75
CA LYS A 136 -0.72 17.34 2.69
C LYS A 136 0.55 18.01 3.20
N THR A 137 1.70 17.61 2.65
CA THR A 137 3.01 18.21 2.95
C THR A 137 3.53 19.11 1.82
N GLY A 138 2.83 19.14 0.68
CA GLY A 138 3.13 20.03 -0.44
C GLY A 138 2.10 19.93 -1.57
N LYS A 139 2.27 20.68 -2.66
CA LYS A 139 1.35 20.64 -3.81
C LYS A 139 1.28 19.22 -4.39
N GLN A 140 2.44 18.63 -4.68
CA GLN A 140 2.60 17.27 -5.22
C GLN A 140 3.22 16.30 -4.20
N LYS A 141 2.93 16.51 -2.91
CA LYS A 141 3.51 15.72 -1.82
C LYS A 141 2.46 15.35 -0.78
N ARG A 142 2.48 14.09 -0.34
CA ARG A 142 1.62 13.57 0.74
C ARG A 142 2.46 12.72 1.68
N LYS A 143 2.26 12.92 2.97
CA LYS A 143 2.81 12.03 4.00
C LYS A 143 1.69 11.13 4.51
N ILE A 144 1.93 9.83 4.56
CA ILE A 144 1.00 8.84 5.09
C ILE A 144 1.65 8.24 6.34
N ARG A 145 0.96 8.26 7.48
CA ARG A 145 1.49 7.80 8.77
C ARG A 145 0.60 6.72 9.35
N PHE A 146 1.21 5.68 9.89
CA PHE A 146 0.48 4.66 10.64
C PHE A 146 0.10 5.21 12.03
N ASN A 147 -1.20 5.24 12.34
CA ASN A 147 -1.69 5.64 13.65
C ASN A 147 -1.80 4.41 14.56
N ALA A 148 -0.72 4.15 15.32
CA ALA A 148 -0.67 3.03 16.26
C ALA A 148 -1.73 3.13 17.37
N ALA A 149 -2.06 4.34 17.84
CA ALA A 149 -3.03 4.55 18.92
C ALA A 149 -4.48 4.19 18.52
N LYS A 150 -4.81 4.29 17.23
CA LYS A 150 -6.13 3.91 16.69
C LYS A 150 -6.14 2.53 16.02
N SER A 151 -4.98 1.89 15.89
CA SER A 151 -4.86 0.57 15.26
C SER A 151 -4.88 -0.51 16.34
N SER A 152 -5.41 -1.69 16.00
CA SER A 152 -5.52 -2.81 16.94
C SER A 152 -4.40 -3.84 16.79
N ILE A 153 -3.30 -3.46 16.12
CA ILE A 153 -2.15 -4.31 15.87
C ILE A 153 -0.91 -3.72 16.54
N ASP A 154 -0.04 -4.59 17.05
CA ASP A 154 1.19 -4.17 17.73
C ASP A 154 2.34 -3.89 16.75
N ARG A 155 2.20 -4.30 15.49
CA ARG A 155 3.21 -4.08 14.45
C ARG A 155 3.10 -2.67 13.88
N LYS A 156 4.12 -1.85 14.12
CA LYS A 156 4.27 -0.52 13.50
C LYS A 156 4.62 -0.65 12.01
N LEU A 157 3.87 0.05 11.16
CA LEU A 157 4.20 0.27 9.76
C LEU A 157 4.96 1.60 9.60
N PRO A 158 5.85 1.71 8.58
CA PRO A 158 6.67 2.89 8.39
C PRO A 158 5.83 4.09 7.94
N ASP A 159 6.33 5.27 8.26
CA ASP A 159 5.86 6.49 7.60
C ASP A 159 6.25 6.44 6.13
N MET A 160 5.36 6.96 5.29
CA MET A 160 5.51 6.99 3.84
C MET A 160 5.44 8.42 3.35
N GLN A 161 6.35 8.79 2.47
CA GLN A 161 6.33 10.07 1.75
C GLN A 161 6.10 9.79 0.27
N VAL A 162 4.93 10.21 -0.24
CA VAL A 162 4.55 10.08 -1.65
C VAL A 162 4.79 11.41 -2.35
N ASN A 163 5.52 11.38 -3.45
CA ASN A 163 5.89 12.56 -4.24
C ASN A 163 5.57 12.36 -5.72
N TRP A 164 5.05 13.38 -6.40
CA TRP A 164 4.82 13.33 -7.86
C TRP A 164 5.16 14.66 -8.53
N GLN A 165 5.05 14.70 -9.85
CA GLN A 165 5.15 15.91 -10.67
C GLN A 165 3.82 16.14 -11.40
#